data_AF-A0A660Q0W8-F1
#
_entry.id   AF-A0A660Q0W8-F1
#
_cell.length_a   1.000
_cell.length_b   1.000
_cell.length_c   1.000
_cell.angle_alpha   90.00
_cell.angle_beta   90.00
_cell.angle_gamma   90.00
#
_symmetry.space_group_name_H-M   'P 1'
#
loop_
_entity.id
_entity.type
_entity.pdbx_description
1 polymer ?
#
loop_
_entity_poly.entity_id
_entity_poly.type
_entity_poly.pdbx_seq_one_letter_code
_entity_poly.pdbx_strand_id
1 'polypeptide(L)'
;MKINRSKFKIPKMDCPAEEQMIRTALDDVPNIRLLDFDLADRILVVWHNGNTDSITERLTKLNLGATLLKTMEESESNLPTQKSLVSDRDQARVLWILLGINGFMFIAELVSGWLVESAGLIADSLDMLADAAVYGISLYAVGKAARHKLRTAHISGWFQFVLVIGALFEVVRRFIFGSE
;
A
#
# COMPACT_ATOMS: atom_id res chain seq x y z
N MET A 1 2.50 17.99 12.88
CA MET A 1 3.24 18.14 14.16
C MET A 1 4.70 17.76 13.89
N LYS A 2 5.64 18.00 14.80
CA LYS A 2 7.02 17.47 14.68
C LYS A 2 7.10 16.11 15.36
N ILE A 3 7.83 15.17 14.78
CA ILE A 3 8.06 13.83 15.30
C ILE A 3 9.56 13.54 15.36
N ASN A 4 10.00 12.76 16.34
CA ASN A 4 11.40 12.35 16.44
C ASN A 4 11.61 10.99 15.78
N ARG A 5 12.66 10.93 14.96
CA ARG A 5 13.14 9.70 14.34
C ARG A 5 14.48 9.32 14.97
N SER A 6 14.50 8.26 15.76
CA SER A 6 15.70 7.76 16.44
C SER A 6 16.16 6.43 15.84
N LYS A 7 17.44 6.35 15.46
CA LYS A 7 18.07 5.13 14.94
C LYS A 7 18.90 4.46 16.02
N PHE A 8 18.66 3.17 16.23
CA PHE A 8 19.40 2.32 17.15
C PHE A 8 20.11 1.21 16.38
N LYS A 9 21.38 0.95 16.70
CA LYS A 9 22.09 -0.26 16.26
C LYS A 9 21.91 -1.33 17.32
N ILE A 10 21.42 -2.52 16.93
CA ILE A 10 21.18 -3.64 17.83
C ILE A 10 21.94 -4.86 17.31
N PRO A 11 23.21 -5.07 17.71
CA PRO A 11 24.07 -6.09 17.12
C PRO A 11 23.57 -7.53 17.18
N LYS A 12 22.71 -7.86 18.15
CA LYS A 12 22.11 -9.20 18.34
C LYS A 12 20.70 -9.34 17.78
N MET A 13 20.26 -8.46 16.87
CA MET A 13 18.94 -8.54 16.24
C MET A 13 19.03 -9.28 14.89
N ASP A 14 19.47 -10.53 14.93
CA ASP A 14 19.81 -11.33 13.76
C ASP A 14 18.72 -12.31 13.32
N CYS A 15 17.66 -12.52 14.11
CA CYS A 15 16.50 -13.29 13.67
C CYS A 15 15.15 -12.66 14.07
N PRO A 16 14.03 -13.16 13.47
CA PRO A 16 12.69 -12.66 13.76
C PRO A 16 12.27 -12.80 15.24
N ALA A 17 12.90 -13.71 15.99
CA ALA A 17 12.59 -13.88 17.41
C ALA A 17 13.09 -12.68 18.24
N GLU A 18 14.29 -12.16 17.99
CA GLU A 18 14.78 -10.95 18.69
C GLU A 18 14.01 -9.71 18.26
N GLU A 19 13.63 -9.62 16.98
CA GLU A 19 12.74 -8.55 16.51
C GLU A 19 11.42 -8.54 17.31
N GLN A 20 10.77 -9.70 17.45
CA GLN A 20 9.52 -9.81 18.16
C GLN A 20 9.67 -9.49 19.65
N MET A 21 10.77 -9.92 20.29
CA MET A 21 11.07 -9.54 21.67
C MET A 21 11.19 -8.02 21.84
N ILE A 22 11.87 -7.35 20.91
CA ILE A 22 11.99 -5.89 20.93
C ILE A 22 10.62 -5.22 20.72
N ARG A 23 9.82 -5.73 19.79
CA ARG A 23 8.47 -5.23 19.52
C ARG A 23 7.60 -5.33 20.77
N THR A 24 7.55 -6.49 21.40
CA THR A 24 6.78 -6.71 22.64
C THR A 24 7.29 -5.83 23.78
N ALA A 25 8.59 -5.63 23.93
CA ALA A 25 9.13 -4.77 24.98
C ALA A 25 8.75 -3.30 24.80
N LEU A 26 8.65 -2.82 23.55
CA LEU A 26 8.34 -1.44 23.21
C LEU A 26 6.85 -1.14 23.06
N ASP A 27 5.98 -2.15 23.04
CA ASP A 27 4.53 -1.99 22.83
C ASP A 27 3.88 -1.11 23.91
N ASP A 28 4.32 -1.27 25.17
CA ASP A 28 3.79 -0.48 26.30
C ASP A 28 4.41 0.92 26.43
N VAL A 29 5.28 1.35 25.50
CA VAL A 29 5.89 2.68 25.58
C VAL A 29 4.93 3.72 24.99
N PRO A 30 4.34 4.60 25.83
CA PRO A 30 3.52 5.67 25.30
C PRO A 30 4.38 6.58 24.43
N ASN A 31 3.77 7.11 23.36
CA ASN A 31 4.37 8.04 22.40
C ASN A 31 5.20 7.42 21.26
N ILE A 32 5.32 6.10 21.16
CA ILE A 32 5.79 5.47 19.91
C ILE A 32 4.66 5.51 18.87
N ARG A 33 5.01 5.83 17.63
CA ARG A 33 4.09 5.87 16.48
C ARG A 33 4.36 4.72 15.52
N LEU A 34 5.63 4.39 15.29
CA LEU A 34 6.03 3.36 14.35
C LEU A 34 7.39 2.79 14.72
N LEU A 35 7.53 1.48 14.54
CA LEU A 35 8.79 0.73 14.65
C LEU A 35 9.12 0.12 13.30
N ASP A 36 10.31 0.38 12.80
CA ASP A 36 10.81 -0.13 11.53
C ASP A 36 12.13 -0.87 11.77
N PHE A 37 12.18 -2.13 11.34
CA PHE A 37 13.22 -3.08 11.67
C PHE A 37 13.97 -3.50 10.41
N ASP A 38 15.27 -3.28 10.41
CA ASP A 38 16.18 -3.76 9.38
C ASP A 38 17.08 -4.84 9.98
N LEU A 39 16.73 -6.11 9.76
CA LEU A 39 17.49 -7.26 10.27
C LEU A 39 18.84 -7.42 9.52
N ALA A 40 18.90 -7.00 8.25
CA ALA A 40 20.11 -7.12 7.44
C ALA A 40 21.20 -6.18 7.98
N ASP A 41 20.83 -4.91 8.20
CA ASP A 41 21.73 -3.90 8.76
C ASP A 41 21.73 -3.88 10.29
N ARG A 42 20.89 -4.67 10.96
CA ARG A 42 20.72 -4.72 12.42
C ARG A 42 20.38 -3.35 13.03
N ILE A 43 19.47 -2.64 12.38
CA ILE A 43 19.04 -1.29 12.73
C ILE A 43 17.56 -1.29 13.11
N LEU A 44 17.24 -0.64 14.22
CA LEU A 44 15.88 -0.29 14.61
C LEU A 44 15.69 1.21 14.41
N VAL A 45 14.65 1.59 13.68
CA VAL A 45 14.19 2.98 13.55
C VAL A 45 12.91 3.15 14.35
N VAL A 46 12.94 4.06 15.32
CA VAL A 46 11.79 4.38 16.18
C VAL A 46 11.29 5.77 15.86
N TRP A 47 10.01 5.85 15.48
CA TRP A 47 9.29 7.11 15.34
C TRP A 47 8.50 7.36 16.61
N HIS A 48 8.81 8.44 17.31
CA HIS A 48 8.20 8.74 18.60
C HIS A 48 8.03 10.24 18.84
N ASN A 49 7.13 10.57 19.75
CA ASN A 49 6.95 11.92 20.23
C ASN A 49 7.63 12.06 21.60
N GLY A 50 8.51 13.04 21.76
CA GLY A 50 9.17 13.31 23.04
C GLY A 50 10.56 12.67 23.16
N ASN A 51 10.91 12.23 24.38
CA ASN A 51 12.27 11.84 24.74
C ASN A 51 12.55 10.34 24.52
N THR A 52 13.81 10.00 24.26
CA THR A 52 14.31 8.64 23.99
C THR A 52 14.64 7.81 25.23
N ASP A 53 14.59 8.38 26.43
CA ASP A 53 15.07 7.73 27.64
C ASP A 53 14.30 6.44 27.97
N SER A 54 12.97 6.47 27.88
CA SER A 54 12.12 5.29 28.11
C SER A 54 12.39 4.18 27.08
N ILE A 55 12.60 4.54 25.81
CA ILE A 55 12.91 3.60 24.73
C ILE A 55 14.27 2.95 24.99
N THR A 56 15.28 3.77 25.34
CA THR A 56 16.65 3.30 25.59
C THR A 56 16.71 2.40 26.82
N GLU A 57 15.98 2.73 27.89
CA GLU A 57 15.88 1.91 29.10
C GLU A 57 15.29 0.53 28.79
N ARG A 58 14.22 0.46 27.98
CA ARG A 58 13.63 -0.82 27.59
C ARG A 58 14.55 -1.65 26.70
N LEU A 59 15.20 -1.01 25.74
CA LEU A 59 16.15 -1.69 24.85
C LEU A 59 17.40 -2.21 25.59
N THR A 60 17.88 -1.50 26.61
CA THR A 60 19.02 -1.94 27.42
C THR A 60 18.67 -3.14 28.31
N LYS A 61 17.44 -3.21 28.84
CA LYS A 61 16.94 -4.38 29.61
C LYS A 61 16.95 -5.67 28.82
N LEU A 62 16.81 -5.62 27.49
CA LEU A 62 16.86 -6.80 26.62
C LEU A 62 18.28 -7.36 26.45
N ASN A 63 19.32 -6.63 26.85
CA ASN A 63 20.73 -7.04 26.74
C ASN A 63 21.18 -7.45 25.31
N LEU A 64 20.56 -6.84 24.30
CA LEU A 64 20.84 -7.04 22.86
C LEU A 64 21.93 -6.09 22.31
N GLY A 65 22.50 -5.25 23.17
CA GLY A 65 23.56 -4.30 22.80
C GLY A 65 23.06 -3.05 22.06
N ALA A 66 21.82 -2.62 22.32
CA ALA A 66 21.23 -1.46 21.68
C ALA A 66 22.04 -0.18 21.96
N THR A 67 22.38 0.55 20.90
CA THR A 67 23.09 1.84 20.97
C THR A 67 22.38 2.88 20.13
N LEU A 68 22.14 4.07 20.70
CA LEU A 68 21.55 5.18 19.96
C LEU A 68 22.59 5.77 19.01
N LEU A 69 22.31 5.72 17.71
CA LEU A 69 23.18 6.31 16.69
C LEU A 69 22.86 7.78 16.45
N LYS A 70 21.57 8.10 16.22
CA LYS A 70 21.14 9.45 15.85
C LYS A 70 19.66 9.64 16.13
N THR A 71 19.30 10.83 16.62
CA THR A 71 17.91 11.32 16.67
C THR A 71 17.79 12.53 15.75
N MET A 72 16.74 12.55 14.93
CA MET A 72 16.43 13.64 14.01
C MET A 72 15.00 14.09 14.24
N GLU A 73 14.78 15.40 14.38
CA GLU A 73 13.43 15.96 14.31
C GLU A 73 12.99 15.96 12.85
N GLU A 74 11.81 15.39 12.58
CA GLU A 74 11.24 15.32 11.26
C GLU A 74 9.78 15.78 11.28
N SER A 75 9.28 16.22 10.12
CA SER A 75 7.86 16.55 9.99
C SER A 75 7.05 15.25 10.06
N GLU A 76 5.94 15.25 10.80
CA GLU A 76 5.02 14.11 10.88
C GLU A 76 4.47 13.68 9.50
N SER A 77 4.50 14.58 8.51
CA SER A 77 4.20 14.25 7.10
C SER A 77 5.19 13.27 6.45
N ASN A 78 6.36 13.07 7.05
CA ASN A 78 7.37 12.11 6.60
C ASN A 78 7.28 10.77 7.33
N LEU A 79 6.29 10.57 8.21
CA LEU A 79 6.03 9.27 8.82
C LEU A 79 5.78 8.25 7.69
N PRO A 80 6.42 7.06 7.70
CA PRO A 80 6.21 6.05 6.68
C PRO A 80 4.73 5.66 6.65
N THR A 81 3.99 6.12 5.64
CA THR A 81 2.65 5.59 5.35
C THR A 81 2.81 4.11 4.99
N GLN A 82 1.85 3.25 5.34
CA GLN A 82 1.83 1.80 5.08
C GLN A 82 2.30 1.39 3.67
N LYS A 83 2.14 2.28 2.69
CA LYS A 83 2.61 2.19 1.30
C LYS A 83 4.14 2.13 1.13
N SER A 84 4.93 2.57 2.11
CA SER A 84 6.40 2.65 2.06
C SER A 84 7.13 1.48 2.74
N LEU A 85 6.39 0.57 3.39
CA LEU A 85 6.93 -0.67 3.98
C LEU A 85 7.14 -1.77 2.94
N VAL A 86 6.52 -1.62 1.76
CA VAL A 86 6.67 -2.53 0.63
C VAL A 86 7.61 -1.85 -0.36
N SER A 87 8.70 -2.53 -0.74
CA SER A 87 9.63 -2.00 -1.74
C SER A 87 8.87 -1.61 -3.01
N ASP A 88 9.20 -0.46 -3.63
CA ASP A 88 8.61 -0.05 -4.92
C ASP A 88 8.68 -1.18 -5.98
N ARG A 89 9.69 -2.06 -5.86
CA ARG A 89 9.85 -3.26 -6.70
C ARG A 89 8.76 -4.31 -6.47
N ASP A 90 8.39 -4.55 -5.21
CA ASP A 90 7.34 -5.50 -4.85
C ASP A 90 5.97 -4.96 -5.25
N GLN A 91 5.75 -3.64 -5.11
CA GLN A 91 4.55 -2.99 -5.61
C GLN A 91 4.43 -3.10 -7.14
N ALA A 92 5.50 -2.79 -7.88
CA ALA A 92 5.51 -2.91 -9.34
C ALA A 92 5.25 -4.36 -9.81
N ARG A 93 5.79 -5.35 -9.09
CA ARG A 93 5.55 -6.78 -9.39
C ARG A 93 4.08 -7.13 -9.23
N VAL A 94 3.44 -6.71 -8.13
CA VAL A 94 2.00 -6.95 -7.91
C VAL A 94 1.16 -6.27 -8.99
N LEU A 95 1.46 -5.01 -9.34
CA LEU A 95 0.74 -4.29 -10.40
C LEU A 95 0.87 -4.97 -11.76
N TRP A 96 2.06 -5.50 -12.10
CA TRP A 96 2.25 -6.28 -13.32
C TRP A 96 1.42 -7.57 -13.34
N ILE A 97 1.31 -8.26 -12.21
CA ILE A 97 0.48 -9.46 -12.10
C ILE A 97 -1.00 -9.11 -12.31
N LEU A 98 -1.51 -8.09 -11.63
CA LEU A 98 -2.90 -7.65 -11.75
C LEU A 98 -3.24 -7.16 -13.17
N LEU A 99 -2.33 -6.41 -13.78
CA LEU A 99 -2.43 -5.96 -15.17
C LEU A 99 -2.50 -7.15 -16.14
N GLY A 100 -1.64 -8.15 -15.94
CA GLY A 100 -1.60 -9.36 -16.76
C GLY A 100 -2.89 -10.16 -16.65
N ILE A 101 -3.42 -10.35 -15.43
CA ILE A 101 -4.67 -11.09 -15.20
C ILE A 101 -5.85 -10.38 -15.87
N ASN A 102 -6.03 -9.08 -15.60
CA ASN A 102 -7.15 -8.31 -16.17
C ASN A 102 -7.06 -8.18 -17.68
N GLY A 103 -5.86 -7.96 -18.22
CA GLY A 103 -5.64 -7.91 -19.67
C GLY A 103 -5.94 -9.25 -20.35
N PHE A 104 -5.57 -10.37 -19.72
CA PHE A 104 -5.86 -11.70 -20.26
C PHE A 104 -7.37 -12.00 -20.24
N MET A 105 -8.04 -11.76 -19.11
CA MET A 105 -9.47 -12.00 -18.99
C MET A 105 -10.28 -11.10 -19.93
N PHE A 106 -9.90 -9.83 -20.09
CA PHE A 106 -10.48 -8.94 -21.10
C PHE A 106 -10.48 -9.57 -22.50
N ILE A 107 -9.32 -10.04 -22.97
CA ILE A 107 -9.23 -10.63 -24.32
C ILE A 107 -10.05 -11.92 -24.40
N ALA A 108 -9.98 -12.79 -23.39
CA ALA A 108 -10.70 -14.05 -23.37
C ALA A 108 -12.23 -13.83 -23.42
N GLU A 109 -12.75 -12.92 -22.60
CA GLU A 109 -14.17 -12.62 -22.53
C GLU A 109 -14.67 -11.76 -23.69
N LEU A 110 -13.84 -10.88 -24.24
CA LEU A 110 -14.19 -10.13 -25.45
C LEU A 110 -14.33 -11.09 -26.64
N VAL A 111 -13.39 -12.03 -26.80
CA VAL A 111 -13.46 -13.05 -27.86
C VAL A 111 -14.65 -13.98 -27.63
N SER A 112 -14.85 -14.46 -26.40
CA SER A 112 -16.01 -15.31 -26.07
C SER A 112 -17.34 -14.57 -26.26
N GLY A 113 -17.42 -13.32 -25.83
CA GLY A 113 -18.59 -12.46 -25.96
C GLY A 113 -18.93 -12.18 -27.42
N TRP A 114 -17.91 -12.00 -28.27
CA TRP A 114 -18.11 -11.92 -29.72
C TRP A 114 -18.62 -13.25 -30.28
N LEU A 115 -17.94 -14.36 -30.00
CA LEU A 115 -18.31 -15.68 -30.53
C LEU A 115 -19.72 -16.13 -30.14
N VAL A 116 -20.17 -15.75 -28.95
CA VAL A 116 -21.48 -16.12 -28.39
C VAL A 116 -22.50 -14.98 -28.54
N GLU A 117 -22.14 -13.88 -29.22
CA GLU A 117 -22.97 -12.68 -29.42
C GLU A 117 -23.59 -12.14 -28.11
N SER A 118 -22.84 -12.24 -27.01
CA SER A 118 -23.30 -11.86 -25.67
C SER A 118 -22.83 -10.46 -25.30
N ALA A 119 -23.78 -9.52 -25.31
CA ALA A 119 -23.55 -8.16 -24.83
C ALA A 119 -23.12 -8.11 -23.35
N GLY A 120 -23.53 -9.09 -22.54
CA GLY A 120 -23.12 -9.19 -21.12
C GLY A 120 -21.63 -9.50 -20.95
N LEU A 121 -21.12 -10.47 -21.72
CA LEU A 121 -19.68 -10.83 -21.72
C LEU A 121 -18.83 -9.68 -22.30
N ILE A 122 -19.34 -8.99 -23.31
CA ILE A 122 -18.65 -7.81 -23.86
C ILE A 122 -18.57 -6.70 -22.80
N ALA A 123 -19.66 -6.45 -22.05
CA ALA A 123 -19.67 -5.46 -20.99
C ALA A 123 -18.73 -5.81 -19.82
N ASP A 124 -18.66 -7.08 -19.41
CA ASP A 124 -17.74 -7.56 -18.38
C ASP A 124 -16.27 -7.37 -18.79
N SER A 125 -15.97 -7.75 -20.05
CA SER A 125 -14.62 -7.54 -20.62
C SER A 125 -14.21 -6.05 -20.62
N LEU A 126 -15.15 -5.14 -20.88
CA LEU A 126 -14.90 -3.69 -20.86
C LEU A 126 -14.54 -3.15 -19.47
N ASP A 127 -15.10 -3.73 -18.41
CA ASP A 127 -14.73 -3.38 -17.03
C ASP A 127 -13.30 -3.85 -16.72
N MET A 128 -12.95 -5.07 -17.15
CA MET A 128 -11.58 -5.60 -17.01
C MET A 128 -10.55 -4.77 -17.81
N LEU A 129 -10.94 -4.21 -18.96
CA LEU A 129 -10.10 -3.26 -19.71
C LEU A 129 -9.88 -1.96 -18.92
N ALA A 130 -10.91 -1.45 -18.26
CA ALA A 130 -10.80 -0.25 -17.43
C ALA A 130 -9.82 -0.49 -16.28
N ASP A 131 -9.94 -1.61 -15.57
CA ASP A 131 -9.03 -2.00 -14.49
C ASP A 131 -7.58 -2.17 -14.98
N ALA A 132 -7.39 -2.83 -16.13
CA ALA A 132 -6.08 -2.93 -16.78
C ALA A 132 -5.49 -1.55 -17.08
N ALA A 133 -6.28 -0.59 -17.59
CA ALA A 133 -5.82 0.77 -17.82
C ALA A 133 -5.40 1.48 -16.51
N VAL A 134 -6.16 1.29 -15.42
CA VAL A 134 -5.79 1.83 -14.09
C VAL A 134 -4.47 1.25 -13.60
N TYR A 135 -4.26 -0.06 -13.74
CA TYR A 135 -3.01 -0.69 -13.33
C TYR A 135 -1.83 -0.22 -14.20
N GLY A 136 -2.02 -0.08 -15.51
CA GLY A 136 -0.99 0.47 -16.41
C GLY A 136 -0.57 1.89 -16.02
N ILE A 137 -1.54 2.76 -15.72
CA ILE A 137 -1.29 4.12 -15.23
C ILE A 137 -0.57 4.08 -13.88
N SER A 138 -0.99 3.19 -12.97
CA SER A 138 -0.40 3.02 -11.65
C SER A 138 1.00 2.41 -11.69
N LEU A 139 1.33 1.66 -12.74
CA LEU A 139 2.66 1.11 -12.97
C LEU A 139 3.60 2.16 -13.57
N TYR A 140 3.10 2.96 -14.53
CA TYR A 140 3.80 4.16 -15.02
C TYR A 140 4.06 5.15 -13.87
N ALA A 141 3.04 5.33 -13.03
CA ALA A 141 3.06 5.56 -11.59
C ALA A 141 4.39 5.31 -10.84
N VAL A 142 4.63 4.04 -10.58
CA VAL A 142 5.73 3.55 -9.75
C VAL A 142 7.08 3.65 -10.48
N GLY A 143 7.12 3.48 -11.82
CA GLY A 143 8.37 3.47 -12.60
C GLY A 143 9.07 4.83 -12.81
N LYS A 144 8.36 5.96 -12.66
CA LYS A 144 8.93 7.32 -12.81
C LYS A 144 9.19 7.93 -11.44
N ALA A 145 10.47 8.00 -11.05
CA ALA A 145 11.03 8.51 -9.80
C ALA A 145 10.17 9.55 -9.04
N ALA A 146 9.61 9.12 -7.91
CA ALA A 146 9.56 9.77 -6.59
C ALA A 146 9.38 11.31 -6.41
N ARG A 147 9.03 12.13 -7.41
CA ARG A 147 8.96 13.60 -7.17
C ARG A 147 7.68 14.35 -7.51
N HIS A 148 6.76 13.80 -8.29
CA HIS A 148 5.45 14.46 -8.49
C HIS A 148 4.39 13.43 -8.86
N LYS A 149 3.66 12.87 -7.89
CA LYS A 149 2.64 11.86 -8.21
C LYS A 149 1.53 11.71 -7.19
N LEU A 150 0.66 12.72 -7.13
CA LEU A 150 -0.73 12.52 -6.70
C LEU A 150 -1.63 13.48 -7.49
N ARG A 151 -2.21 12.98 -8.60
CA ARG A 151 -3.50 13.49 -9.12
C ARG A 151 -4.21 12.60 -10.16
N THR A 152 -3.87 11.31 -10.26
CA THR A 152 -4.40 10.46 -11.35
C THR A 152 -4.95 9.11 -10.89
N ALA A 153 -5.56 9.04 -9.70
CA ALA A 153 -6.36 7.90 -9.26
C ALA A 153 -7.87 8.21 -9.17
N HIS A 154 -8.25 9.50 -9.10
CA HIS A 154 -9.65 9.90 -8.93
C HIS A 154 -10.49 9.85 -10.21
N ILE A 155 -9.86 9.88 -11.38
CA ILE A 155 -10.59 9.93 -12.66
C ILE A 155 -11.25 8.58 -12.97
N SER A 156 -10.55 7.47 -12.72
CA SER A 156 -11.07 6.14 -13.04
C SER A 156 -12.21 5.70 -12.11
N GLY A 157 -12.08 5.96 -10.80
CA GLY A 157 -13.15 5.69 -9.85
C GLY A 157 -14.42 6.51 -10.12
N TRP A 158 -14.27 7.72 -10.67
CA TRP A 158 -15.42 8.53 -11.09
C TRP A 158 -16.12 7.94 -12.32
N PHE A 159 -15.37 7.46 -13.32
CA PHE A 159 -15.97 6.78 -14.48
C PHE A 159 -16.70 5.49 -14.08
N GLN A 160 -16.12 4.66 -13.21
CA GLN A 160 -16.76 3.44 -12.70
C GLN A 160 -18.03 3.76 -11.90
N PHE A 161 -17.98 4.80 -11.04
CA PHE A 161 -19.16 5.22 -10.26
C PHE A 161 -20.30 5.72 -11.14
N VAL A 162 -20.00 6.48 -12.20
CA VAL A 162 -21.00 6.96 -13.15
C VAL A 162 -21.61 5.81 -13.95
N LEU A 163 -20.81 4.82 -14.38
CA LEU A 163 -21.31 3.64 -15.09
C LEU A 163 -22.21 2.78 -14.20
N VAL A 164 -21.82 2.54 -12.94
CA VAL A 164 -22.63 1.78 -11.98
C VAL A 164 -23.97 2.48 -11.71
N ILE A 165 -23.97 3.81 -11.52
CA ILE A 165 -25.21 4.59 -11.36
C ILE A 165 -26.08 4.51 -12.61
N GLY A 166 -25.47 4.62 -13.80
CA GLY A 166 -26.19 4.50 -15.07
C GLY A 166 -26.86 3.14 -15.25
N ALA A 167 -26.14 2.05 -14.97
CA ALA A 167 -26.67 0.70 -15.05
C ALA A 167 -27.79 0.43 -14.03
N LEU A 168 -27.61 0.89 -12.77
CA LEU A 168 -28.66 0.81 -11.74
C LEU A 168 -29.93 1.57 -12.16
N PHE A 169 -29.76 2.77 -12.75
CA PHE A 169 -30.87 3.55 -13.25
C PHE A 169 -31.61 2.83 -14.39
N GLU A 170 -30.88 2.22 -15.33
CA GLU A 170 -31.45 1.42 -16.43
C GLU A 170 -32.27 0.24 -15.90
N VAL A 171 -31.76 -0.48 -14.90
CA VAL A 171 -32.43 -1.63 -14.27
C VAL A 171 -33.72 -1.18 -13.57
N VAL A 172 -33.68 -0.10 -12.78
CA VAL A 172 -34.85 0.44 -12.09
C VAL A 172 -35.89 0.95 -13.09
N ARG A 173 -35.46 1.67 -14.13
CA ARG A 173 -36.34 2.13 -15.21
C ARG A 173 -37.04 0.96 -15.88
N ARG A 174 -36.29 -0.09 -16.23
CA ARG A 174 -36.83 -1.28 -16.90
C ARG A 174 -37.77 -2.08 -16.00
N PHE A 175 -37.52 -2.10 -14.69
CA PHE A 175 -38.39 -2.73 -13.70
C PHE A 175 -39.74 -2.01 -13.54
N ILE A 176 -39.75 -0.67 -13.59
CA ILE A 176 -40.97 0.13 -13.40
C ILE A 176 -41.78 0.29 -14.70
N PHE A 177 -41.10 0.48 -15.84
CA PHE A 177 -41.77 0.84 -17.09
C PHE A 177 -42.01 -0.33 -18.06
N GLY A 178 -41.44 -1.51 -17.79
CA GLY A 178 -41.56 -2.69 -18.66
C GLY A 178 -40.80 -2.52 -19.98
N SER A 179 -40.31 -3.63 -20.55
CA SER A 179 -39.64 -3.62 -21.86
C SER A 179 -40.65 -3.93 -22.96
N GLU A 180 -40.91 -2.96 -23.84
CA GLU A 180 -41.20 -3.29 -25.24
C GLU A 180 -39.90 -3.64 -25.97
#